data_AF-A0A497NJ21-F1
#
_entry.id   AF-A0A497NJ21-F1
#
_cell.length_a   1.000
_cell.length_b   1.000
_cell.length_c   1.000
_cell.angle_alpha   90.00
_cell.angle_beta   90.00
_cell.angle_gamma   90.00
#
_symmetry.space_group_name_H-M   'P 1'
#
loop_
_entity.id
_entity.type
_entity.pdbx_description
1 polymer ?
#
loop_
_entity_poly.entity_id
_entity_poly.type
_entity_poly.pdbx_seq_one_letter_code
_entity_poly.pdbx_strand_id
1 'polypeptide(L)'
;MNIRVIAERLDSSSLMNGSGGLTEITIIIDDAGSGDLLFGVVIGAYQNESQEFKYDVIDVQYFQPPKFGKKEYLKQTSKIVFIILGKLRLEPDEPIMICRSYLFDEVFDKLTQLYGANRIRRVKVTGEPQRLTELAYLDEVRNLGYEPLTNREEKRAKSFFDMLRWLKKNPEKVKYAKTGWPRLSRYRMFREIIGNVRNQK
;
A
#
# COMPACT_ATOMS: atom_id res chain seq x y z
N MET A 1 -8.56 16.83 5.86
CA MET A 1 -7.75 16.91 7.08
C MET A 1 -6.54 16.02 6.83
N ASN A 2 -5.33 16.58 6.78
CA ASN A 2 -4.13 15.91 6.27
C ASN A 2 -3.55 14.96 7.34
N ILE A 3 -3.32 13.68 7.01
CA ILE A 3 -2.63 12.69 7.87
C ILE A 3 -1.25 13.18 8.37
N ARG A 4 -0.65 14.18 7.72
CA ARG A 4 0.58 14.83 8.19
C ARG A 4 0.48 15.46 9.59
N VAL A 5 -0.72 15.66 10.15
CA VAL A 5 -0.91 16.34 11.44
C VAL A 5 -1.27 15.38 12.59
N ILE A 6 -1.60 14.11 12.32
CA ILE A 6 -2.10 13.20 13.38
C ILE A 6 -0.96 12.56 14.20
N ALA A 7 0.28 12.61 13.73
CA ALA A 7 1.42 11.99 14.42
C ALA A 7 1.92 12.75 15.68
N GLU A 8 1.38 13.93 16.02
CA GLU A 8 1.90 14.75 17.14
C GLU A 8 0.99 14.84 18.38
N ARG A 9 -0.06 14.03 18.50
CA ARG A 9 -0.92 14.07 19.71
C ARG A 9 -1.43 12.69 20.13
N LEU A 10 -0.59 11.95 20.82
CA LEU A 10 -1.05 10.99 21.82
C LEU A 10 -0.27 11.20 23.12
N ASP A 11 -1.03 11.59 24.14
CA ASP A 11 -0.63 11.94 25.48
C ASP A 11 -0.31 10.67 26.27
N SER A 12 0.86 10.67 26.91
CA SER A 12 1.43 9.57 27.68
C SER A 12 0.83 9.51 29.07
N SER A 13 -0.43 9.06 29.22
CA SER A 13 -0.91 8.57 30.53
C SER A 13 -2.15 7.69 30.42
N SER A 14 -1.95 6.40 30.25
CA SER A 14 -2.66 5.33 30.97
C SER A 14 -2.35 3.99 30.31
N LEU A 15 -2.34 2.92 31.12
CA LEU A 15 -2.04 1.51 30.80
C LEU A 15 -0.59 1.06 31.08
N MET A 16 -0.21 1.15 32.36
CA MET A 16 0.53 0.05 32.98
C MET A 16 -0.49 -0.95 33.52
N ASN A 17 -0.51 -2.17 32.96
CA ASN A 17 -0.72 -3.44 33.67
C ASN A 17 -0.71 -4.62 32.69
N GLY A 18 0.25 -5.55 32.86
CA GLY A 18 0.07 -6.95 32.44
C GLY A 18 1.16 -7.53 31.52
N SER A 19 2.04 -8.34 32.13
CA SER A 19 2.92 -9.37 31.54
C SER A 19 4.04 -8.92 30.60
N GLY A 20 5.27 -9.27 30.99
CA GLY A 20 6.50 -8.96 30.28
C GLY A 20 6.56 -9.52 28.86
N GLY A 21 6.93 -8.63 27.95
CA GLY A 21 7.54 -8.93 26.67
C GLY A 21 8.28 -7.67 26.28
N LEU A 22 9.60 -7.75 26.10
CA LEU A 22 10.32 -6.71 25.37
C LEU A 22 9.56 -6.54 24.06
N THR A 23 8.98 -5.37 23.82
CA THR A 23 8.40 -5.05 22.50
C THR A 23 9.56 -5.16 21.53
N GLU A 24 9.63 -6.27 20.80
CA GLU A 24 10.74 -6.52 19.87
C GLU A 24 10.88 -5.31 18.94
N ILE A 25 12.07 -4.73 18.92
CA ILE A 25 12.47 -3.69 17.98
C ILE A 25 12.30 -4.32 16.60
N THR A 26 11.39 -3.79 15.78
CA THR A 26 11.01 -4.40 14.50
C THR A 26 10.45 -3.33 13.58
N ILE A 27 10.84 -3.41 12.30
CA ILE A 27 10.18 -2.67 11.22
C ILE A 27 9.20 -3.59 10.51
N ILE A 28 7.98 -3.10 10.31
CA ILE A 28 6.90 -3.82 9.64
C ILE A 28 6.52 -3.07 8.37
N ILE A 29 6.64 -3.72 7.23
CA ILE A 29 6.29 -3.20 5.90
C ILE A 29 4.98 -3.82 5.44
N ASP A 30 4.02 -2.98 5.03
CA ASP A 30 2.71 -3.38 4.54
C ASP A 30 2.27 -2.58 3.30
N ASP A 31 1.22 -3.05 2.62
CA ASP A 31 0.59 -2.34 1.50
C ASP A 31 -0.92 -2.18 1.68
N ALA A 32 -1.48 -1.11 1.11
CA ALA A 32 -2.91 -0.90 1.03
C ALA A 32 -3.34 -0.39 -0.36
N GLY A 33 -4.51 -0.85 -0.81
CA GLY A 33 -5.10 -0.47 -2.09
C GLY A 33 -4.73 -1.36 -3.28
N SER A 34 -3.89 -2.39 -3.11
CA SER A 34 -3.47 -3.29 -4.20
C SER A 34 -4.63 -4.04 -4.89
N GLY A 35 -5.70 -4.32 -4.14
CA GLY A 35 -6.93 -4.94 -4.65
C GLY A 35 -8.02 -3.97 -5.10
N ASP A 36 -7.80 -2.67 -4.98
CA ASP A 36 -8.81 -1.65 -5.27
C ASP A 36 -8.65 -1.02 -6.64
N LEU A 37 -9.78 -0.65 -7.25
CA LEU A 37 -9.81 -0.11 -8.59
C LEU A 37 -9.23 1.31 -8.68
N LEU A 38 -9.38 2.11 -7.63
CA LEU A 38 -8.92 3.50 -7.63
C LEU A 38 -7.50 3.63 -7.08
N PHE A 39 -6.86 4.69 -7.54
CA PHE A 39 -5.56 5.20 -7.11
C PHE A 39 -4.40 4.21 -7.27
N GLY A 40 -3.23 4.62 -6.80
CA GLY A 40 -2.04 3.80 -6.66
C GLY A 40 -2.14 2.77 -5.54
N VAL A 41 -0.99 2.35 -5.04
CA VAL A 41 -0.87 1.48 -3.86
C VAL A 41 -0.01 2.18 -2.83
N VAL A 42 -0.50 2.30 -1.60
CA VAL A 42 0.28 2.81 -0.48
C VAL A 42 1.21 1.71 0.00
N ILE A 43 2.47 2.06 0.22
CA ILE A 43 3.47 1.22 0.88
C ILE A 43 3.83 1.91 2.19
N GLY A 44 3.55 1.26 3.31
CA GLY A 44 3.84 1.76 4.65
C GLY A 44 4.98 0.99 5.30
N ALA A 45 5.79 1.68 6.11
CA ALA A 45 6.69 1.06 7.07
C ALA A 45 6.46 1.68 8.44
N TYR A 46 6.38 0.81 9.45
CA TYR A 46 6.17 1.16 10.84
C TYR A 46 7.28 0.58 11.70
N GLN A 47 7.89 1.40 12.55
CA GLN A 47 8.89 0.95 13.53
C GLN A 47 8.24 0.84 14.91
N ASN A 48 8.25 -0.35 15.49
CA ASN A 48 7.51 -0.64 16.73
C ASN A 48 8.08 0.08 17.96
N GLU A 49 9.40 0.31 18.03
CA GLU A 49 10.00 0.98 19.18
C GLU A 49 9.69 2.48 19.20
N SER A 50 9.96 3.18 18.09
CA SER A 50 9.76 4.64 17.97
C SER A 50 8.31 5.03 17.67
N GLN A 51 7.46 4.06 17.32
CA GLN A 51 6.11 4.27 16.78
C GLN A 51 6.10 5.11 15.48
N GLU A 52 7.25 5.26 14.82
CA GLU A 52 7.37 6.04 13.61
C GLU A 52 6.71 5.31 12.43
N PHE A 53 5.84 6.02 11.71
CA PHE A 53 5.19 5.55 10.50
C PHE A 53 5.56 6.43 9.31
N LYS A 54 6.04 5.81 8.24
CA LYS A 54 6.30 6.47 6.96
C LYS A 54 5.65 5.69 5.84
N TYR A 55 5.10 6.41 4.86
CA TYR A 55 4.54 5.79 3.67
C TYR A 55 4.89 6.57 2.41
N ASP A 56 4.77 5.90 1.28
CA ASP A 56 4.77 6.51 -0.04
C ASP A 56 3.82 5.73 -0.96
N VAL A 57 3.60 6.24 -2.18
CA VAL A 57 2.60 5.70 -3.11
C VAL A 57 3.28 5.18 -4.38
N ILE A 58 3.01 3.92 -4.73
CA ILE A 58 3.22 3.44 -6.09
C ILE A 58 2.16 4.10 -6.96
N ASP A 59 2.57 5.07 -7.77
CA ASP A 59 1.67 5.84 -8.63
C ASP A 59 0.79 4.95 -9.52
N VAL A 60 -0.47 5.36 -9.71
CA VAL A 60 -1.47 4.61 -10.48
C VAL A 60 -0.98 4.24 -11.89
N GLN A 61 -0.11 5.04 -12.50
CA GLN A 61 0.42 4.76 -13.84
C GLN A 61 1.14 3.41 -13.94
N TYR A 62 1.70 2.89 -12.85
CA TYR A 62 2.34 1.57 -12.83
C TYR A 62 1.34 0.42 -12.82
N PHE A 63 0.08 0.72 -12.49
CA PHE A 63 -1.08 -0.17 -12.58
C PHE A 63 -1.91 0.07 -13.85
N GLN A 64 -1.39 0.86 -14.79
CA GLN A 64 -2.00 1.14 -16.09
C GLN A 64 -1.12 0.57 -17.21
N PRO A 65 -1.69 0.28 -18.39
CA PRO A 65 -0.89 -0.09 -19.55
C PRO A 65 0.04 1.05 -20.01
N PRO A 66 1.22 0.74 -20.58
CA PRO A 66 1.81 -0.59 -20.74
C PRO A 66 2.56 -1.08 -19.49
N LYS A 67 2.79 -0.21 -18.50
CA LYS A 67 3.67 -0.45 -17.33
C LYS A 67 3.23 -1.65 -16.50
N PHE A 68 1.92 -1.83 -16.30
CA PHE A 68 1.38 -2.97 -15.57
C PHE A 68 1.74 -4.31 -16.22
N GLY A 69 1.63 -4.40 -17.55
CA GLY A 69 1.97 -5.61 -18.30
C GLY A 69 3.46 -5.96 -18.23
N LYS A 70 4.33 -4.95 -18.08
CA LYS A 70 5.77 -5.10 -17.85
C LYS A 70 6.14 -5.33 -16.38
N LYS A 71 5.14 -5.39 -15.49
CA LYS A 71 5.31 -5.51 -14.03
C LYS A 71 6.21 -4.44 -13.40
N GLU A 72 6.25 -3.24 -13.99
CA GLU A 72 7.11 -2.15 -13.48
C GLU A 72 6.76 -1.74 -12.04
N TYR A 73 5.55 -2.03 -11.57
CA TYR A 73 5.14 -1.83 -10.19
C TYR A 73 6.04 -2.57 -9.18
N LEU A 74 6.61 -3.75 -9.49
CA LEU A 74 7.49 -4.49 -8.56
C LEU A 74 8.81 -3.74 -8.30
N LYS A 75 9.42 -3.22 -9.36
CA LYS A 75 10.62 -2.38 -9.28
C LYS A 75 10.33 -1.08 -8.52
N GLN A 76 9.16 -0.49 -8.71
CA GLN A 76 8.75 0.70 -7.95
C GLN A 76 8.50 0.40 -6.49
N THR A 77 7.86 -0.74 -6.14
CA THR A 77 7.72 -1.17 -4.75
C THR A 77 9.09 -1.23 -4.09
N SER A 78 10.07 -1.86 -4.75
CA SER A 78 11.45 -1.92 -4.24
C SER A 78 12.03 -0.54 -4.00
N LYS A 79 11.96 0.36 -4.99
CA LYS A 79 12.47 1.71 -4.87
C LYS A 79 11.85 2.45 -3.66
N ILE A 80 10.53 2.37 -3.52
CA ILE A 80 9.81 3.02 -2.43
C ILE A 80 10.21 2.45 -1.08
N VAL A 81 10.26 1.12 -0.94
CA VAL A 81 10.68 0.49 0.32
C VAL A 81 12.07 0.94 0.74
N PHE A 82 13.05 0.94 -0.17
CA PHE A 82 14.40 1.42 0.16
C PHE A 82 14.43 2.91 0.54
N ILE A 83 13.62 3.74 -0.11
CA ILE A 83 13.49 5.17 0.24
C ILE A 83 12.89 5.32 1.65
N ILE A 84 11.84 4.56 1.97
CA ILE A 84 11.19 4.62 3.28
C ILE A 84 12.15 4.12 4.37
N LEU A 85 12.80 2.98 4.16
CA LEU A 85 13.77 2.41 5.08
C LEU A 85 14.96 3.35 5.31
N GLY A 86 15.46 4.03 4.27
CA GLY A 86 16.53 5.02 4.41
C GLY A 86 16.13 6.29 5.17
N LYS A 87 14.83 6.51 5.39
CA LYS A 87 14.31 7.60 6.23
C LYS A 87 14.04 7.15 7.67
N LEU A 88 14.02 5.84 7.93
CA LEU A 88 13.90 5.28 9.26
C LEU A 88 15.30 5.02 9.82
N ARG A 89 15.43 5.13 11.15
CA ARG A 89 16.66 4.74 11.82
C ARG A 89 16.68 3.23 12.00
N LEU A 90 17.34 2.54 11.08
CA LEU A 90 17.57 1.09 11.12
C LEU A 90 18.65 0.75 12.14
N GLU A 91 18.31 -0.06 13.14
CA GLU A 91 19.32 -0.64 14.03
C GLU A 91 20.01 -1.87 13.37
N PRO A 92 21.27 -2.20 13.72
CA PRO A 92 22.08 -3.19 12.98
C PRO A 92 21.43 -4.57 12.81
N ASP A 93 20.72 -5.07 13.82
CA ASP A 93 20.12 -6.41 13.83
C ASP A 93 18.59 -6.39 13.90
N GLU A 94 17.96 -5.22 13.75
CA GLU A 94 16.50 -5.05 13.85
C GLU A 94 15.75 -5.85 12.78
N PRO A 95 14.92 -6.84 13.14
CA PRO A 95 14.11 -7.59 12.18
C PRO A 95 13.26 -6.70 11.28
N ILE A 96 13.19 -7.06 10.00
CA ILE A 96 12.30 -6.44 9.02
C ILE A 96 11.27 -7.47 8.60
N MET A 97 10.03 -7.24 9.02
CA MET A 97 8.87 -8.06 8.69
C MET A 97 8.12 -7.46 7.51
N ILE A 98 7.83 -8.27 6.51
CA ILE A 98 7.26 -7.83 5.23
C ILE A 98 5.96 -8.57 5.00
N CYS A 99 4.90 -7.84 4.62
CA CYS A 99 3.64 -8.43 4.23
C CYS A 99 3.82 -9.49 3.12
N ARG A 100 2.93 -10.50 3.12
CA ARG A 100 2.92 -11.61 2.14
C ARG A 100 2.41 -11.22 0.75
N SER A 101 2.11 -9.95 0.51
CA SER A 101 1.70 -9.45 -0.79
C SER A 101 2.78 -9.67 -1.85
N TYR A 102 2.33 -10.01 -3.07
CA TYR A 102 3.21 -10.24 -4.23
C TYR A 102 3.99 -8.98 -4.63
N LEU A 103 3.51 -7.80 -4.22
CA LEU A 103 4.19 -6.54 -4.48
C LEU A 103 5.60 -6.51 -3.88
N PHE A 104 5.83 -7.28 -2.81
CA PHE A 104 7.08 -7.32 -2.07
C PHE A 104 8.02 -8.46 -2.45
N ASP A 105 7.74 -9.23 -3.52
CA ASP A 105 8.59 -10.36 -3.92
C ASP A 105 10.02 -9.92 -4.22
N GLU A 106 10.21 -8.94 -5.10
CA GLU A 106 11.54 -8.37 -5.36
C GLU A 106 12.17 -7.70 -4.14
N VAL A 107 11.35 -7.15 -3.25
CA VAL A 107 11.82 -6.45 -2.04
C VAL A 107 12.41 -7.44 -1.06
N PHE A 108 11.71 -8.55 -0.84
CA PHE A 108 12.13 -9.62 0.04
C PHE A 108 13.49 -10.18 -0.40
N ASP A 109 13.67 -10.45 -1.69
CA ASP A 109 14.92 -10.99 -2.22
C ASP A 109 16.08 -9.99 -2.03
N LYS A 110 15.86 -8.71 -2.39
CA LYS A 110 16.89 -7.66 -2.27
C LYS A 110 17.29 -7.42 -0.82
N LEU A 111 16.33 -7.33 0.10
CA LEU A 111 16.62 -7.13 1.52
C LEU A 111 17.30 -8.36 2.13
N THR A 112 16.90 -9.56 1.72
CA THR A 112 17.56 -10.81 2.16
C THR A 112 19.02 -10.86 1.71
N GLN A 113 19.30 -10.41 0.49
CA GLN A 113 20.67 -10.33 -0.03
C GLN A 113 21.52 -9.29 0.74
N LEU A 114 20.92 -8.14 1.11
CA LEU A 114 21.63 -7.05 1.78
C LEU A 114 21.85 -7.28 3.28
N TYR A 115 20.86 -7.85 3.96
CA TYR A 115 20.82 -7.92 5.42
C TYR A 115 20.84 -9.36 5.97
N GLY A 116 20.79 -10.36 5.10
CA GLY A 116 20.78 -11.77 5.48
C GLY A 116 19.39 -12.32 5.80
N ALA A 117 19.20 -13.61 5.54
CA ALA A 117 17.91 -14.30 5.66
C ALA A 117 17.34 -14.34 7.09
N ASN A 118 18.19 -14.23 8.11
CA ASN A 118 17.73 -14.27 9.51
C ASN A 118 16.97 -13.00 9.93
N ARG A 119 17.26 -11.87 9.27
CA ARG A 119 16.70 -10.56 9.59
C ARG A 119 15.38 -10.28 8.86
N ILE A 120 15.13 -10.94 7.73
CA ILE A 120 13.97 -10.66 6.86
C ILE A 120 12.93 -11.77 6.99
N ARG A 121 11.67 -11.42 7.30
CA ARG A 121 10.59 -12.39 7.49
C ARG A 121 9.33 -11.98 6.74
N ARG A 122 8.64 -12.95 6.14
CA ARG A 122 7.28 -12.74 5.62
C ARG A 122 6.25 -12.95 6.72
N VAL A 123 5.34 -12.00 6.89
CA VAL A 123 4.30 -12.08 7.93
C VAL A 123 2.92 -11.72 7.39
N LYS A 124 1.88 -12.19 8.07
CA LYS A 124 0.57 -11.54 7.97
C LYS A 124 0.62 -10.30 8.86
N VAL A 125 0.65 -9.12 8.26
CA VAL A 125 0.60 -7.88 9.02
C VAL A 125 -0.80 -7.71 9.61
N THR A 126 -0.87 -7.31 10.88
CA THR A 126 -2.09 -7.02 11.64
C THR A 126 -1.83 -5.90 12.63
N GLY A 127 -2.88 -5.30 13.19
CA GLY A 127 -2.75 -4.27 14.22
C GLY A 127 -2.36 -2.90 13.63
N GLU A 128 -1.58 -2.14 14.39
CA GLU A 128 -1.27 -0.74 14.09
C GLU A 128 -0.60 -0.49 12.72
N PRO A 129 0.40 -1.30 12.27
CA PRO A 129 1.00 -1.10 10.95
C PRO A 129 -0.03 -1.24 9.80
N GLN A 130 -0.92 -2.24 9.89
CA GLN A 130 -1.99 -2.44 8.91
C GLN A 130 -2.97 -1.26 8.94
N ARG A 131 -3.39 -0.85 10.15
CA ARG A 131 -4.34 0.24 10.36
C ARG A 131 -3.84 1.55 9.77
N LEU A 132 -2.60 1.92 10.02
CA LEU A 132 -1.99 3.17 9.53
C LEU A 132 -1.81 3.14 8.00
N THR A 133 -1.38 2.00 7.45
CA THR A 133 -1.23 1.82 5.99
C THR A 133 -2.58 1.92 5.26
N GLU A 134 -3.63 1.31 5.82
CA GLU A 134 -4.99 1.41 5.28
C GLU A 134 -5.55 2.82 5.43
N LEU A 135 -5.37 3.50 6.56
CA LEU A 135 -5.80 4.89 6.73
C LEU A 135 -5.13 5.84 5.73
N ALA A 136 -3.83 5.69 5.52
CA ALA A 136 -3.11 6.46 4.50
C ALA A 136 -3.73 6.26 3.12
N TYR A 137 -4.02 5.01 2.73
CA TYR A 137 -4.69 4.73 1.46
C TYR A 137 -6.10 5.34 1.37
N LEU A 138 -6.90 5.26 2.44
CA LEU A 138 -8.24 5.83 2.47
C LEU A 138 -8.21 7.35 2.29
N ASP A 139 -7.24 8.04 2.87
CA ASP A 139 -7.08 9.48 2.69
C ASP A 139 -6.69 9.85 1.25
N GLU A 140 -5.81 9.07 0.63
CA GLU A 140 -5.45 9.31 -0.78
C GLU A 140 -6.65 9.18 -1.72
N VAL A 141 -7.53 8.18 -1.51
CA VAL A 141 -8.74 8.06 -2.34
C VAL A 141 -9.80 9.12 -2.01
N ARG A 142 -9.90 9.58 -0.74
CA ARG A 142 -10.74 10.73 -0.37
C ARG A 142 -10.31 12.01 -1.08
N ASN A 143 -9.00 12.21 -1.26
CA ASN A 143 -8.48 13.36 -2.01
C ASN A 143 -8.92 13.36 -3.49
N LEU A 144 -9.37 12.22 -4.03
CA LEU A 144 -9.98 12.15 -5.36
C LEU A 144 -11.46 12.57 -5.38
N GLY A 145 -12.10 12.72 -4.23
CA GLY A 145 -13.54 12.92 -4.06
C GLY A 145 -14.35 11.62 -3.96
N TYR A 146 -13.69 10.49 -3.69
CA TYR A 146 -14.35 9.20 -3.42
C TYR A 146 -14.44 8.97 -1.92
N GLU A 147 -15.64 8.71 -1.39
CA GLU A 147 -15.80 8.30 0.02
C GLU A 147 -15.81 6.76 0.12
N PRO A 148 -14.82 6.13 0.80
CA PRO A 148 -14.75 4.69 0.92
C PRO A 148 -15.83 4.08 1.83
N LEU A 149 -16.16 2.81 1.60
CA LEU A 149 -17.03 2.04 2.50
C LEU A 149 -16.37 1.81 3.86
N THR A 150 -17.11 1.98 4.96
CA THR A 150 -16.61 1.84 6.34
C THR A 150 -16.10 0.44 6.69
N ASN A 151 -16.69 -0.63 6.13
CA ASN A 151 -16.26 -2.02 6.35
C ASN A 151 -15.53 -2.59 5.13
N ARG A 152 -14.63 -1.82 4.52
CA ARG A 152 -13.94 -2.20 3.28
C ARG A 152 -13.16 -3.52 3.41
N GLU A 153 -12.45 -3.73 4.52
CA GLU A 153 -11.59 -4.91 4.68
C GLU A 153 -12.38 -6.22 4.63
N GLU A 154 -13.55 -6.25 5.28
CA GLU A 154 -14.48 -7.39 5.27
C GLU A 154 -15.18 -7.57 3.92
N LYS A 155 -15.20 -6.51 3.10
CA LYS A 155 -16.03 -6.40 1.89
C LYS A 155 -15.22 -5.95 0.68
N ARG A 156 -13.99 -6.45 0.51
CA ARG A 156 -13.07 -6.08 -0.59
C ARG A 156 -13.72 -6.13 -1.97
N ALA A 157 -14.45 -7.20 -2.27
CA ALA A 157 -15.18 -7.32 -3.55
C ALA A 157 -16.25 -6.22 -3.71
N LYS A 158 -16.95 -5.85 -2.64
CA LYS A 158 -17.94 -4.76 -2.67
C LYS A 158 -17.26 -3.40 -2.86
N SER A 159 -16.07 -3.18 -2.29
CA SER A 159 -15.28 -1.97 -2.50
C SER A 159 -14.92 -1.77 -3.97
N PHE A 160 -14.45 -2.81 -4.66
CA PHE A 160 -14.20 -2.75 -6.11
C PHE A 160 -15.44 -2.30 -6.90
N PHE A 161 -16.60 -2.94 -6.66
CA PHE A 161 -17.82 -2.59 -7.38
C PHE A 161 -18.35 -1.20 -7.04
N ASP A 162 -18.10 -0.75 -5.82
CA ASP A 162 -18.46 0.59 -5.39
C ASP A 162 -17.64 1.66 -6.11
N MET A 163 -16.33 1.50 -6.14
CA MET A 163 -15.42 2.32 -6.95
C MET A 163 -15.78 2.32 -8.43
N LEU A 164 -16.16 1.16 -8.97
CA LEU A 164 -16.61 1.05 -10.36
C LEU A 164 -17.89 1.87 -10.62
N ARG A 165 -18.87 1.83 -9.70
CA ARG A 165 -20.08 2.65 -9.82
C ARG A 165 -19.76 4.14 -9.70
N TRP A 166 -18.85 4.51 -8.80
CA TRP A 166 -18.40 5.89 -8.65
C TRP A 166 -17.70 6.39 -9.92
N LEU A 167 -16.83 5.60 -10.54
CA LEU A 167 -16.18 5.96 -11.82
C LEU A 167 -17.19 6.13 -12.96
N LYS A 168 -18.27 5.33 -13.00
CA LYS A 168 -19.32 5.52 -14.00
C LYS A 168 -20.04 6.87 -13.88
N LYS A 169 -20.11 7.42 -12.66
CA LYS A 169 -20.67 8.75 -12.39
C LYS A 169 -19.65 9.87 -12.58
N ASN A 170 -18.35 9.56 -12.50
CA ASN A 170 -17.24 10.52 -12.59
C ASN A 170 -16.21 10.05 -13.65
N PRO A 171 -16.58 10.03 -14.95
CA PRO A 171 -15.74 9.46 -16.01
C PRO A 171 -14.38 10.16 -16.16
N GLU A 172 -14.27 11.43 -15.82
CA GLU A 172 -13.01 12.20 -15.81
C GLU A 172 -11.99 11.68 -14.80
N LYS A 173 -12.45 10.91 -13.80
CA LYS A 173 -11.60 10.31 -12.75
C LYS A 173 -11.00 8.97 -13.16
N VAL A 174 -11.35 8.44 -14.34
CA VAL A 174 -10.82 7.16 -14.84
C VAL A 174 -9.29 7.17 -14.98
N LYS A 175 -8.66 8.34 -15.16
CA LYS A 175 -7.19 8.48 -15.13
C LYS A 175 -6.55 8.04 -13.81
N TYR A 176 -7.32 7.97 -12.72
CA TYR A 176 -6.88 7.46 -11.42
C TYR A 176 -7.26 5.99 -11.20
N ALA A 177 -7.75 5.26 -12.21
CA ALA A 177 -8.09 3.85 -12.07
C ALA A 177 -6.93 2.94 -12.49
N LYS A 178 -6.83 1.77 -11.86
CA LYS A 178 -5.88 0.69 -12.20
C LYS A 178 -6.32 -0.07 -13.46
N THR A 179 -6.22 0.58 -14.62
CA THR A 179 -6.76 0.08 -15.90
C THR A 179 -5.95 -1.06 -16.54
N GLY A 180 -4.81 -1.45 -15.95
CA GLY A 180 -3.96 -2.52 -16.45
C GLY A 180 -4.53 -3.92 -16.24
N TRP A 181 -5.54 -4.08 -15.38
CA TRP A 181 -6.11 -5.38 -15.05
C TRP A 181 -6.84 -6.01 -16.24
N PRO A 182 -6.45 -7.21 -16.71
CA PRO A 182 -7.05 -7.82 -17.91
C PRO A 182 -8.57 -7.97 -17.85
N ARG A 183 -9.12 -8.21 -16.66
CA ARG A 183 -10.57 -8.38 -16.46
C ARG A 183 -11.37 -7.10 -16.70
N LEU A 184 -10.74 -5.92 -16.66
CA LEU A 184 -11.43 -4.65 -16.89
C LEU A 184 -11.88 -4.47 -18.35
N SER A 185 -11.27 -5.17 -19.31
CA SER A 185 -11.70 -5.14 -20.72
C SER A 185 -13.14 -5.63 -20.94
N ARG A 186 -13.76 -6.29 -19.95
CA ARG A 186 -15.16 -6.71 -19.98
C ARG A 186 -16.13 -5.53 -19.83
N TYR A 187 -15.71 -4.42 -19.25
CA TYR A 187 -16.54 -3.25 -19.04
C TYR A 187 -16.36 -2.25 -20.17
N ARG A 188 -17.48 -1.78 -20.76
CA ARG A 188 -17.47 -0.86 -21.92
C ARG A 188 -16.61 0.39 -21.68
N MET A 189 -16.67 1.00 -20.50
CA MET A 189 -15.90 2.22 -20.19
C MET A 189 -14.38 2.05 -20.23
N PHE A 190 -13.86 0.82 -20.07
CA PHE A 190 -12.43 0.55 -20.14
C PHE A 190 -12.01 -0.07 -21.48
N ARG A 191 -12.95 -0.49 -22.34
CA ARG A 191 -12.64 -1.10 -23.64
C ARG A 191 -11.89 -0.14 -24.56
N GLU A 192 -12.32 1.12 -24.62
CA GLU A 192 -11.69 2.14 -25.45
C GLU A 192 -10.27 2.45 -24.97
N ILE A 193 -10.08 2.54 -23.65
CA ILE A 193 -8.77 2.80 -23.00
C ILE A 193 -7.80 1.64 -23.25
N ILE A 194 -8.25 0.40 -23.06
CA ILE A 194 -7.40 -0.80 -23.20
C ILE A 194 -7.16 -1.14 -24.68
N GLY A 195 -8.16 -0.92 -25.55
CA GLY A 195 -8.10 -1.19 -26.99
C GLY A 195 -7.07 -0.31 -27.70
N ASN A 196 -7.03 0.98 -27.38
CA ASN A 196 -6.08 1.93 -27.99
C ASN A 196 -4.61 1.56 -27.68
N VAL A 197 -4.33 0.96 -26.52
CA VAL A 197 -2.97 0.56 -26.13
C VAL A 197 -2.48 -0.70 -26.86
N ARG A 198 -3.40 -1.61 -27.24
CA ARG A 198 -3.02 -2.81 -28.02
C ARG A 198 -2.60 -2.48 -29.46
N ASN A 199 -3.11 -1.38 -30.02
CA ASN A 199 -2.85 -0.95 -31.39
C ASN A 199 -1.63 -0.02 -31.53
N GLN A 200 -0.96 0.32 -30.42
CA GLN A 200 0.27 1.13 -30.38
C GLN A 200 1.53 0.28 -30.10
N LYS A 201 1.44 -1.04 -30.24
CA LYS A 201 2.56 -1.97 -30.15
C LYS A 201 3.11 -2.33 -31.51
#